data_AF-A0A963UKD2-F1
#
_entry.id   AF-A0A963UKD2-F1
#
_cell.length_a   1.000
_cell.length_b   1.000
_cell.length_c   1.000
_cell.angle_alpha   90.00
_cell.angle_beta   90.00
_cell.angle_gamma   90.00
#
_symmetry.space_group_name_H-M   'P 1'
#
loop_
_entity.id
_entity.type
_entity.pdbx_description
1 polymer ?
#
loop_
_entity_poly.entity_id
_entity_poly.type
_entity_poly.pdbx_seq_one_letter_code
_entity_poly.pdbx_strand_id
1 'polypeptide(L)'
;EIMTIALAAIPGGTWWMEALTLAVVGVGITVAVYGAVALIVKMDDIGLYTAATARTGFGRGVGTGLVKGMPKLMALLSTVGTLAMLWVGGSIIIHGMEVLGWPWLYDQIHHVAEAVAHRVEGGFAGFLGWLVTATLDGLFGLALGMALVPVATRVIAPLFGASH
;
A
#
# COMPACT_ATOMS: atom_id res chain seq x y z
N GLU A 1 -4.64 -10.41 -1.61
CA GLU A 1 -3.33 -9.75 -1.77
C GLU A 1 -2.47 -9.86 -0.51
N ILE A 2 -2.91 -9.32 0.64
CA ILE A 2 -2.16 -9.46 1.90
C ILE A 2 -1.88 -10.92 2.27
N MET A 3 -2.85 -11.82 2.03
CA MET A 3 -2.70 -13.26 2.24
C MET A 3 -1.64 -13.91 1.34
N THR A 4 -1.51 -13.46 0.09
CA THR A 4 -0.54 -14.02 -0.87
C THR A 4 0.87 -13.51 -0.58
N ILE A 5 1.01 -12.25 -0.13
CA ILE A 5 2.28 -11.69 0.35
C ILE A 5 2.73 -12.40 1.64
N ALA A 6 1.80 -12.63 2.56
CA ALA A 6 2.09 -13.37 3.79
C ALA A 6 2.52 -14.82 3.51
N LEU A 7 1.87 -15.49 2.55
CA LEU A 7 2.24 -16.85 2.14
C LEU A 7 3.64 -16.89 1.49
N ALA A 8 3.98 -15.91 0.65
CA ALA A 8 5.29 -15.84 -0.01
C ALA A 8 6.46 -15.57 0.96
N ALA A 9 6.18 -15.01 2.15
CA ALA A 9 7.20 -14.69 3.15
C ALA A 9 7.50 -15.84 4.14
N ILE A 10 6.75 -16.95 4.09
CA ILE A 10 6.91 -18.08 5.02
C ILE A 10 7.91 -19.09 4.42
N PRO A 11 9.08 -19.33 5.04
CA PRO A 11 9.97 -20.40 4.60
C PRO A 11 9.28 -21.74 4.79
N GLY A 12 9.48 -22.67 3.83
CA GLY A 12 8.78 -23.96 3.76
C GLY A 12 8.66 -24.66 5.12
N GLY A 13 7.45 -24.63 5.68
CA GLY A 13 7.12 -25.18 6.99
C GLY A 13 6.05 -26.26 6.87
N THR A 14 5.72 -26.93 7.97
CA THR A 14 4.55 -27.81 8.00
C THR A 14 3.31 -26.99 7.67
N TRP A 15 2.35 -27.56 6.92
CA TRP A 15 1.07 -26.91 6.56
C TRP A 15 0.38 -26.20 7.74
N TRP A 16 0.58 -26.69 8.96
CA TRP A 16 0.08 -26.11 10.21
C TRP A 16 0.72 -24.78 10.61
N MET A 17 2.02 -24.60 10.37
CA MET A 17 2.71 -23.32 10.62
C MET A 17 2.27 -22.25 9.62
N GLU A 18 2.07 -22.61 8.35
CA GLU A 18 1.55 -21.68 7.34
C GLU A 18 0.12 -21.25 7.69
N ALA A 19 -0.77 -22.22 7.97
CA ALA A 19 -2.15 -21.94 8.33
C ALA A 19 -2.27 -21.03 9.57
N LEU A 20 -1.47 -21.30 10.62
CA LEU A 20 -1.46 -20.50 11.84
C LEU A 20 -0.95 -19.07 11.55
N THR A 21 0.16 -18.93 10.82
CA THR A 21 0.72 -17.62 10.48
C THR A 21 -0.26 -16.78 9.68
N LEU A 22 -0.88 -17.36 8.64
CA LEU A 22 -1.89 -16.68 7.83
C LEU A 22 -3.12 -16.28 8.64
N ALA A 23 -3.57 -17.13 9.57
CA ALA A 23 -4.68 -16.81 10.46
C ALA A 23 -4.35 -15.62 11.39
N VAL A 24 -3.17 -15.62 12.00
CA VAL A 24 -2.72 -14.53 12.89
C VAL A 24 -2.57 -13.23 12.11
N VAL A 25 -1.90 -13.25 10.96
CA VAL A 25 -1.71 -12.06 10.11
C VAL A 25 -3.05 -11.55 9.60
N GLY A 26 -3.93 -12.45 9.13
CA GLY A 26 -5.26 -12.08 8.64
C GLY A 26 -6.11 -11.40 9.69
N VAL A 27 -6.19 -11.96 10.91
CA VAL A 27 -6.91 -11.35 12.02
C VAL A 27 -6.24 -10.05 12.47
N GLY A 28 -4.91 -10.05 12.60
CA GLY A 28 -4.15 -8.88 13.03
C GLY A 28 -4.35 -7.68 12.11
N ILE A 29 -4.27 -7.89 10.79
CA ILE A 29 -4.48 -6.83 9.80
C ILE A 29 -5.94 -6.40 9.75
N THR A 30 -6.90 -7.32 9.90
CA THR A 30 -8.32 -6.97 10.00
C THR A 30 -8.56 -6.01 11.17
N VAL A 31 -8.05 -6.35 12.36
CA VAL A 31 -8.17 -5.50 13.54
C VAL A 31 -7.44 -4.17 13.34
N ALA A 32 -6.24 -4.18 12.77
CA ALA A 32 -5.47 -2.96 12.54
C ALA A 32 -6.16 -2.01 11.57
N VAL A 33 -6.63 -2.50 10.42
CA VAL A 33 -7.26 -1.67 9.38
C VAL A 33 -8.62 -1.16 9.85
N TYR A 34 -9.51 -2.04 10.31
CA TYR A 34 -10.83 -1.60 10.79
C TYR A 34 -10.73 -0.76 12.07
N GLY A 35 -9.77 -1.06 12.95
CA GLY A 35 -9.47 -0.26 14.12
C GLY A 35 -8.99 1.14 13.76
N ALA A 36 -8.05 1.27 12.82
CA ALA A 36 -7.59 2.57 12.34
C ALA A 36 -8.73 3.38 11.69
N VAL A 37 -9.56 2.75 10.84
CA VAL A 37 -10.72 3.40 10.24
C VAL A 37 -11.72 3.84 11.31
N ALA A 38 -12.02 3.00 12.31
CA ALA A 38 -12.90 3.34 13.42
C ALA A 38 -12.37 4.52 14.24
N LEU A 39 -11.05 4.59 14.48
CA LEU A 39 -10.43 5.73 15.15
C LEU A 39 -10.56 7.01 14.32
N ILE A 40 -10.33 6.95 13.01
CA ILE A 40 -10.47 8.11 12.11
C ILE A 40 -11.91 8.63 12.13
N VAL A 41 -12.90 7.75 11.97
CA VAL A 41 -14.33 8.12 12.01
C VAL A 41 -14.70 8.69 13.38
N LYS A 42 -14.21 8.09 14.47
CA LYS A 42 -14.49 8.58 15.82
C LYS A 42 -13.91 9.97 16.06
N MET A 43 -12.73 10.27 15.50
CA MET A 43 -12.16 11.63 15.59
C MET A 43 -13.02 12.66 14.86
N ASP A 44 -13.70 12.29 13.76
CA ASP A 44 -14.64 13.16 13.06
C ASP A 44 -15.86 13.48 13.94
N ASP A 45 -16.49 12.45 14.50
CA ASP A 45 -17.64 12.59 15.41
C ASP A 45 -17.31 13.47 16.62
N ILE A 46 -16.14 13.24 17.24
CA ILE A 46 -15.67 14.04 18.38
C ILE A 46 -15.39 15.48 17.94
N GLY A 47 -14.83 15.69 16.75
CA GLY A 47 -14.60 17.01 16.17
C GLY A 47 -15.91 17.79 16.02
N LEU A 48 -16.94 17.17 15.43
CA LEU A 48 -18.27 17.75 15.26
C LEU A 48 -18.92 18.06 16.61
N TYR A 49 -18.90 17.11 17.54
CA TYR A 49 -19.47 17.29 18.87
C TYR A 49 -18.81 18.44 19.63
N THR A 50 -17.48 18.53 19.57
CA THR A 50 -16.70 19.57 20.24
C THR A 50 -16.91 20.93 19.57
N ALA A 51 -17.01 21.00 18.24
CA ALA A 51 -17.34 22.23 17.52
C ALA A 51 -18.74 22.77 17.92
N ALA A 52 -19.71 21.88 18.10
CA ALA A 52 -21.08 22.24 18.46
C ALA A 52 -21.20 22.67 19.94
N THR A 53 -20.61 21.89 20.86
CA THR A 53 -20.93 21.91 22.30
C THR A 53 -19.87 22.60 23.17
N ALA A 54 -18.67 22.89 22.63
CA ALA A 54 -17.60 23.49 23.44
C ALA A 54 -18.00 24.87 24.00
N ARG A 55 -17.81 25.02 25.33
CA ARG A 55 -18.09 26.26 26.07
C ARG A 55 -16.98 27.31 25.93
N THR A 56 -15.77 26.89 25.55
CA THR A 56 -14.61 27.77 25.38
C THR A 56 -14.33 28.02 23.89
N GLY A 57 -13.88 29.24 23.55
CA GLY A 57 -13.49 29.58 22.17
C GLY A 57 -12.36 28.70 21.63
N PHE A 58 -11.43 28.30 22.50
CA PHE A 58 -10.37 27.35 22.17
C PHE A 58 -10.91 25.96 21.79
N GLY A 59 -11.80 25.39 22.61
CA GLY A 59 -12.40 24.08 22.31
C GLY A 59 -13.21 24.08 21.01
N ARG A 60 -13.93 25.18 20.76
CA ARG A 60 -14.69 25.35 19.50
C ARG A 60 -13.78 25.47 18.29
N GLY A 61 -12.65 26.18 18.43
CA GLY A 61 -11.61 26.31 17.41
C GLY A 61 -10.97 24.97 17.06
N VAL A 62 -10.63 24.16 18.07
CA VAL A 62 -10.09 22.80 17.88
C VAL A 62 -11.10 21.90 17.18
N GLY A 63 -12.36 21.85 17.65
CA GLY A 63 -13.40 21.05 17.02
C GLY A 63 -13.65 21.43 15.56
N THR A 64 -13.74 22.74 15.28
CA THR A 64 -13.92 23.24 13.90
C THR A 64 -12.71 22.93 13.02
N GLY A 65 -11.50 22.97 13.59
CA GLY A 65 -10.26 22.59 12.92
C GLY A 65 -10.24 21.12 12.52
N LEU A 66 -10.67 20.22 13.40
CA LEU A 66 -10.77 18.78 13.14
C LEU A 66 -11.73 18.49 11.97
N VAL A 67 -12.93 19.06 12.00
CA VAL A 67 -13.95 18.87 10.96
C VAL A 67 -13.48 19.40 9.61
N LYS A 68 -12.86 20.58 9.58
CA LYS A 68 -12.28 21.14 8.34
C LYS A 68 -11.05 20.36 7.85
N GLY A 69 -10.36 19.67 8.74
CA GLY A 69 -9.21 18.81 8.42
C GLY A 69 -9.62 17.47 7.81
N MET A 70 -10.80 16.95 8.15
CA MET A 70 -11.25 15.62 7.75
C MET A 70 -11.25 15.40 6.22
N PRO A 71 -11.75 16.32 5.37
CA PRO A 71 -11.69 16.13 3.92
C PRO A 71 -10.26 16.04 3.37
N LYS A 72 -9.33 16.79 3.96
CA LYS A 72 -7.90 16.75 3.56
C LYS A 72 -7.25 15.45 3.99
N LEU A 73 -7.55 14.97 5.20
CA LEU A 73 -7.09 13.67 5.68
C LEU A 73 -7.59 12.55 4.75
N MET A 74 -8.87 12.53 4.41
CA MET A 74 -9.44 11.53 3.51
C MET A 74 -8.83 11.59 2.09
N ALA A 75 -8.60 12.79 1.55
CA ALA A 75 -7.94 12.97 0.26
C ALA A 75 -6.47 12.48 0.29
N LEU A 76 -5.75 12.76 1.39
CA LEU A 76 -4.39 12.27 1.60
C LEU A 76 -4.38 10.74 1.67
N LEU A 77 -5.25 10.14 2.50
CA LEU A 77 -5.37 8.69 2.63
C LEU A 77 -5.72 8.02 1.31
N SER A 78 -6.62 8.61 0.52
CA SER A 78 -6.95 8.11 -0.82
C SER A 78 -5.75 8.16 -1.75
N THR A 79 -5.00 9.27 -1.77
CA THR A 79 -3.83 9.42 -2.63
C THR A 79 -2.74 8.43 -2.25
N VAL A 80 -2.44 8.33 -0.95
CA VAL A 80 -1.45 7.38 -0.41
C VAL A 80 -1.90 5.94 -0.68
N GLY A 81 -3.19 5.63 -0.51
CA GLY A 81 -3.75 4.32 -0.81
C GLY A 81 -3.59 3.94 -2.28
N THR A 82 -3.87 4.85 -3.20
CA THR A 82 -3.65 4.62 -4.63
C THR A 82 -2.17 4.39 -4.96
N LEU A 83 -1.27 5.21 -4.41
CA LEU A 83 0.17 5.02 -4.60
C LEU A 83 0.64 3.68 -4.03
N ALA A 84 0.15 3.28 -2.86
CA ALA A 84 0.46 2.00 -2.26
C ALA A 84 -0.03 0.83 -3.12
N MET A 85 -1.25 0.90 -3.67
CA MET A 85 -1.76 -0.14 -4.57
C MET A 85 -0.93 -0.26 -5.85
N LEU A 86 -0.50 0.86 -6.44
CA LEU A 86 0.39 0.85 -7.60
C LEU A 86 1.77 0.25 -7.25
N TRP A 87 2.29 0.59 -6.07
CA TRP A 87 3.55 0.05 -5.58
C TRP A 87 3.49 -1.46 -5.42
N VAL A 88 2.48 -1.96 -4.70
CA VAL A 88 2.31 -3.40 -4.45
C VAL A 88 1.99 -4.14 -5.75
N GLY A 89 1.17 -3.57 -6.64
CA GLY A 89 0.94 -4.14 -7.96
C GLY A 89 2.20 -4.26 -8.80
N GLY A 90 3.12 -3.29 -8.73
CA GLY A 90 4.41 -3.32 -9.38
C GLY A 90 5.27 -4.52 -8.94
N SER A 91 5.41 -4.71 -7.63
CA SER A 91 6.19 -5.85 -7.10
C SER A 91 5.55 -7.20 -7.45
N ILE A 92 4.22 -7.31 -7.41
CA ILE A 92 3.49 -8.52 -7.81
C ILE A 92 3.76 -8.87 -9.28
N ILE A 93 3.78 -7.88 -10.18
CA ILE A 93 4.00 -8.12 -11.61
C ILE A 93 5.45 -8.54 -11.87
N ILE A 94 6.42 -7.86 -11.25
CA ILE A 94 7.85 -8.20 -11.42
C ILE A 94 8.14 -9.62 -10.92
N HIS A 95 7.67 -9.97 -9.71
CA HIS A 95 7.81 -11.33 -9.18
C HIS A 95 6.99 -12.34 -10.00
N GLY A 96 5.81 -11.96 -10.48
CA GLY A 96 4.99 -12.79 -11.35
C GLY A 96 5.68 -13.11 -12.68
N MET A 97 6.39 -12.15 -13.27
CA MET A 97 7.17 -12.35 -14.49
C MET A 97 8.31 -13.35 -14.28
N GLU A 98 9.00 -13.27 -13.14
CA GLU A 98 10.05 -14.23 -12.76
C GLU A 98 9.47 -15.66 -12.70
N VAL A 99 8.36 -15.84 -11.98
CA VAL A 99 7.67 -17.13 -11.84
C VAL A 99 7.17 -17.66 -13.20
N LEU A 100 6.78 -16.78 -14.12
CA LEU A 100 6.31 -17.13 -15.46
C LEU A 100 7.45 -17.41 -16.47
N GLY A 101 8.72 -17.33 -16.04
CA GLY A 101 9.88 -17.65 -16.88
C GLY A 101 10.50 -16.47 -17.62
N TRP A 102 10.14 -15.24 -17.24
CA TRP A 102 10.74 -14.00 -17.77
C TRP A 102 11.44 -13.23 -16.63
N PRO A 103 12.62 -13.68 -16.15
CA PRO A 103 13.28 -13.12 -14.98
C PRO A 103 14.04 -11.82 -15.26
N TRP A 104 14.28 -11.46 -16.52
CA TRP A 104 15.14 -10.32 -16.90
C TRP A 104 14.87 -9.06 -16.07
N LEU A 105 13.60 -8.66 -15.89
CA LEU A 105 13.28 -7.44 -15.16
C LEU A 105 13.61 -7.55 -13.66
N TYR A 106 13.34 -8.70 -13.06
CA TYR A 106 13.68 -9.00 -11.67
C TYR A 106 15.20 -8.99 -11.46
N ASP A 107 15.95 -9.67 -12.34
CA ASP A 107 17.41 -9.78 -12.25
C ASP A 107 18.10 -8.40 -12.35
N GLN A 108 17.61 -7.52 -13.22
CA GLN A 108 18.15 -6.16 -13.35
C GLN A 108 17.93 -5.35 -12.07
N ILE A 109 16.75 -5.43 -11.47
CA ILE A 109 16.44 -4.76 -10.21
C ILE A 109 17.31 -5.33 -9.09
N HIS A 110 17.48 -6.64 -9.04
CA HIS A 110 18.30 -7.32 -8.05
C HIS A 110 19.78 -6.92 -8.15
N HIS A 111 20.35 -6.89 -9.36
CA HIS A 111 21.73 -6.46 -9.56
C HIS A 111 21.96 -5.00 -9.18
N VAL A 112 21.01 -4.11 -9.45
CA VAL A 112 21.10 -2.71 -8.99
C VAL A 112 21.04 -2.65 -7.47
N ALA A 113 20.16 -3.42 -6.83
CA ALA A 113 20.05 -3.48 -5.38
C ALA A 113 21.32 -4.05 -4.72
N GLU A 114 21.88 -5.14 -5.24
CA GLU A 114 23.14 -5.74 -4.78
C GLU A 114 24.32 -4.78 -4.98
N ALA A 115 24.40 -4.11 -6.12
CA ALA A 115 25.45 -3.13 -6.40
C ALA A 115 25.43 -1.96 -5.43
N VAL A 116 24.24 -1.55 -4.94
CA VAL A 116 24.10 -0.53 -3.90
C VAL A 116 24.42 -1.12 -2.52
N ALA A 117 23.92 -2.31 -2.21
CA ALA A 117 24.15 -2.99 -0.94
C ALA A 117 25.65 -3.27 -0.70
N HIS A 118 26.41 -3.64 -1.73
CA HIS A 118 27.85 -3.87 -1.65
C HIS A 118 28.68 -2.61 -1.40
N ARG A 119 28.11 -1.40 -1.53
CA ARG A 119 28.83 -0.17 -1.17
C ARG A 119 28.77 0.18 0.31
N VAL A 120 28.01 -0.58 1.10
CA VAL A 120 27.85 -0.36 2.53
C VAL A 120 28.15 -1.65 3.27
N GLU A 121 29.21 -1.66 4.07
CA GLU A 121 29.54 -2.81 4.93
C GLU A 121 28.72 -2.76 6.23
N GLY A 122 28.21 -3.93 6.66
CA GLY A 122 27.52 -4.10 7.95
C GLY A 122 26.01 -4.33 7.84
N GLY A 123 25.31 -4.32 8.99
CA GLY A 123 23.90 -4.70 9.11
C GLY A 123 22.88 -3.84 8.32
N PHE A 124 23.32 -2.72 7.74
CA PHE A 124 22.49 -1.86 6.90
C PHE A 124 22.40 -2.29 5.43
N ALA A 125 23.29 -3.18 4.97
CA ALA A 125 23.32 -3.63 3.57
C ALA A 125 21.99 -4.25 3.14
N GLY A 126 21.40 -5.11 3.98
CA GLY A 126 20.10 -5.75 3.70
C GLY A 126 18.94 -4.76 3.63
N PHE A 127 18.91 -3.76 4.52
CA PHE A 127 17.89 -2.71 4.48
C PHE A 127 18.00 -1.84 3.22
N LEU A 128 19.22 -1.48 2.81
CA LEU A 128 19.43 -0.70 1.59
C LEU A 128 19.08 -1.50 0.33
N GLY A 129 19.45 -2.78 0.26
CA GLY A 129 19.05 -3.67 -0.82
C GLY A 129 17.52 -3.72 -0.93
N TRP A 130 16.83 -4.01 0.19
CA TRP A 130 15.37 -3.99 0.24
C TRP A 130 14.77 -2.65 -0.20
N LEU A 131 15.33 -1.53 0.28
CA LEU A 131 14.82 -0.18 -0.05
C LEU A 131 14.96 0.11 -1.55
N VAL A 132 16.08 -0.25 -2.16
CA VAL A 132 16.32 -0.07 -3.60
C VAL A 132 15.36 -0.95 -4.41
N THR A 133 15.27 -2.24 -4.10
CA THR A 133 14.33 -3.15 -4.76
C THR A 133 12.91 -2.63 -4.66
N ALA A 134 12.45 -2.30 -3.45
CA ALA A 134 11.10 -1.79 -3.22
C ALA A 134 10.84 -0.50 -4.00
N THR A 135 11.82 0.43 -4.04
CA THR A 135 11.67 1.69 -4.77
C THR A 135 11.57 1.45 -6.28
N LEU A 136 12.38 0.55 -6.84
CA LEU A 136 12.35 0.20 -8.26
C LEU A 136 11.05 -0.51 -8.64
N ASP A 137 10.59 -1.45 -7.82
CA ASP A 137 9.29 -2.12 -7.98
C ASP A 137 8.15 -1.10 -7.98
N GLY A 138 8.20 -0.14 -7.04
CA GLY A 138 7.21 0.93 -6.92
C GLY A 138 7.20 1.86 -8.12
N LEU A 139 8.38 2.25 -8.63
CA LEU A 139 8.51 3.09 -9.82
C LEU A 139 8.00 2.37 -11.07
N PHE A 140 8.30 1.08 -11.21
CA PHE A 140 7.77 0.27 -12.30
C PHE A 140 6.24 0.16 -12.21
N GLY A 141 5.69 -0.15 -11.04
CA GLY A 141 4.25 -0.21 -10.81
C GLY A 141 3.54 1.10 -11.13
N LEU A 142 4.14 2.23 -10.76
CA LEU A 142 3.63 3.56 -11.11
C LEU A 142 3.68 3.83 -12.61
N ALA A 143 4.81 3.55 -13.27
CA ALA A 143 4.97 3.73 -14.71
C ALA A 143 3.98 2.86 -15.50
N LEU A 144 3.84 1.60 -15.11
CA LEU A 144 2.90 0.67 -15.70
C LEU A 144 1.45 1.11 -15.45
N GLY A 145 1.12 1.53 -14.24
CA GLY A 145 -0.19 2.10 -13.91
C GLY A 145 -0.53 3.31 -14.78
N MET A 146 0.41 4.26 -14.92
CA MET A 146 0.23 5.42 -15.79
C MET A 146 0.10 5.06 -17.28
N ALA A 147 0.75 3.99 -17.74
CA ALA A 147 0.60 3.50 -19.10
C ALA A 147 -0.75 2.77 -19.33
N LEU A 148 -1.20 1.98 -18.35
CA LEU A 148 -2.41 1.17 -18.45
C LEU A 148 -3.71 1.97 -18.27
N VAL A 149 -3.73 2.97 -17.39
CA VAL A 149 -4.92 3.82 -17.15
C VAL A 149 -5.50 4.45 -18.43
N PRO A 150 -4.72 5.11 -19.32
CA PRO A 150 -5.25 5.67 -20.56
C PRO A 150 -5.71 4.59 -21.54
N VAL A 151 -5.07 3.42 -21.55
CA VAL A 151 -5.48 2.29 -22.40
C VAL A 151 -6.83 1.74 -21.92
N ALA A 152 -6.95 1.48 -20.62
CA ALA A 152 -8.19 0.97 -20.03
C ALA A 152 -9.35 1.96 -20.22
N THR A 153 -9.11 3.26 -20.03
CA THR A 153 -10.16 4.28 -20.13
C THR A 153 -10.52 4.66 -21.57
N ARG A 154 -9.57 4.65 -22.52
CA ARG A 154 -9.84 5.08 -23.90
C ARG A 154 -10.08 3.93 -24.88
N VAL A 155 -9.67 2.72 -24.58
CA VAL A 155 -9.84 1.56 -25.47
C VAL A 155 -10.87 0.60 -24.90
N ILE A 156 -10.72 0.22 -23.63
CA ILE A 156 -11.55 -0.83 -23.02
C ILE A 156 -12.92 -0.30 -22.59
N ALA A 157 -12.96 0.82 -21.86
CA ALA A 157 -14.21 1.41 -21.40
C ALA A 157 -15.22 1.74 -22.53
N PRO A 158 -14.83 2.31 -23.68
CA PRO A 158 -15.78 2.53 -24.79
C PRO A 158 -16.23 1.23 -25.47
N LEU A 159 -15.46 0.14 -25.41
CA LEU A 159 -15.89 -1.16 -25.95
C LEU A 159 -17.01 -1.81 -25.10
N PHE A 160 -17.02 -1.56 -23.79
CA PHE A 160 -18.09 -2.02 -22.90
C PHE A 160 -19.21 -0.99 -22.68
N GLY A 161 -18.94 0.29 -22.95
CA GLY A 161 -19.93 1.38 -22.91
C GLY A 161 -20.76 1.52 -24.19
N ALA A 162 -20.36 0.86 -25.30
CA ALA A 162 -21.09 0.91 -26.57
C ALA A 162 -22.34 0.01 -26.64
N SER A 163 -22.75 -0.60 -25.52
CA SER A 163 -23.92 -1.50 -25.45
C SER A 163 -25.05 -1.03 -24.53
N HIS A 164 -25.16 0.27 -24.24
CA HIS A 164 -26.39 0.86 -23.68
C HIS A 164 -26.69 2.25 -24.24
#